data_AF-A0A3E2YVC1-F1
#
_entry.id   AF-A0A3E2YVC1-F1
#
_cell.length_a   1.000
_cell.length_b   1.000
_cell.length_c   1.000
_cell.angle_alpha   90.00
_cell.angle_beta   90.00
_cell.angle_gamma   90.00
#
_symmetry.space_group_name_H-M   'P 1'
#
loop_
_entity.id
_entity.type
_entity.pdbx_description
1 polymer ?
#
loop_
_entity_poly.entity_id
_entity_poly.type
_entity_poly.pdbx_seq_one_letter_code
_entity_poly.pdbx_strand_id
1 'polypeptide(L)'
;MTEVLAAAVRRDSQLRYEVHHVDEIHPTDLVDRAGQLDAPMVLIADETLDDDPDAVARVGAAQRRLRDSGRGLGVLGRCADFTVALPGGPDSCWGCLHRWLAARAVAVTGQPLPLAAAPAAIAALHLAQHAFTTLAGVPRAGFGRIATVEPIAPIVRTHKPRRHPSCPLHESSPPPTPRGSSPATPSHEDDLVRPDIPAAEDSAALVAVADRIVTVTSGWTDHLVGPIHHLAEGDADQLPLAMSICRVAEPDSTAAAQLTTRVACRAVSPREARNQVVLAALEHLARRLAVAAGVLPPDWFVGAGWSRTEAGYRARLAASAAVAVDAPAPAGSGTGSATDAVTSPIGAFLVDELAAGGREWRLDSAQTMPTGFVRVLLNTCGGTVAGFGVDTAHARDNALLRAVADGLADEPGTTADRYVLAHLAPPVRTWSDALARLGGQTRRDPDRDLGHLLGFLDGEAYVVATPGELP
;
A
#
# COMPACT_ATOMS: atom_id res chain seq x y z
N MET A 1 -35.14 -26.95 10.92
CA MET A 1 -34.00 -26.77 11.85
C MET A 1 -34.06 -27.75 13.02
N THR A 2 -35.21 -27.88 13.70
CA THR A 2 -35.40 -28.73 14.90
C THR A 2 -35.04 -30.21 14.70
N GLU A 3 -35.41 -30.82 13.56
CA GLU A 3 -35.07 -32.22 13.26
C GLU A 3 -33.56 -32.44 13.00
N VAL A 4 -32.89 -31.46 12.38
CA VAL A 4 -31.45 -31.50 12.11
C VAL A 4 -30.67 -31.39 13.42
N LEU A 5 -31.07 -30.47 14.30
CA LEU A 5 -30.48 -30.32 15.63
C LEU A 5 -30.72 -31.58 16.48
N ALA A 6 -31.93 -32.12 16.48
CA ALA A 6 -32.23 -33.37 17.18
C ALA A 6 -31.39 -34.55 16.65
N ALA A 7 -31.13 -34.61 15.35
CA ALA A 7 -30.24 -35.62 14.76
C ALA A 7 -28.77 -35.40 15.14
N ALA A 8 -28.30 -34.15 15.24
CA ALA A 8 -26.94 -33.83 15.69
C ALA A 8 -26.72 -34.24 17.16
N VAL A 9 -27.68 -33.96 18.04
CA VAL A 9 -27.62 -34.33 19.47
C VAL A 9 -27.58 -35.84 19.67
N ARG A 10 -28.33 -36.60 18.85
CA ARG A 10 -28.27 -38.05 18.87
C ARG A 10 -26.90 -38.60 18.47
N ARG A 11 -26.14 -37.87 17.64
CA ARG A 11 -24.80 -38.25 17.18
C ARG A 11 -23.70 -37.76 18.12
N ASP A 12 -23.93 -36.66 18.82
CA ASP A 12 -22.99 -36.06 19.76
C ASP A 12 -23.71 -35.63 21.06
N SER A 13 -23.55 -36.43 22.11
CA SER A 13 -24.15 -36.18 23.42
C SER A 13 -23.59 -34.95 24.14
N GLN A 14 -22.48 -34.38 23.67
CA GLN A 14 -21.90 -33.15 24.21
C GLN A 14 -22.52 -31.91 23.59
N LEU A 15 -23.24 -32.04 22.46
CA LEU A 15 -23.93 -30.95 21.80
C LEU A 15 -25.11 -30.47 22.65
N ARG A 16 -24.96 -29.29 23.26
CA ARG A 16 -26.04 -28.56 23.93
C ARG A 16 -26.54 -27.47 22.99
N TYR A 17 -27.86 -27.38 22.83
CA TYR A 17 -28.48 -26.35 22.01
C TYR A 17 -29.72 -25.83 22.72
N GLU A 18 -29.88 -24.52 22.69
CA GLU A 18 -31.12 -23.84 23.08
C GLU A 18 -31.66 -23.15 21.85
N VAL A 19 -32.85 -23.55 21.41
CA VAL A 19 -33.57 -22.84 20.34
C VAL A 19 -34.43 -21.79 21.01
N HIS A 20 -33.99 -20.55 20.98
CA HIS A 20 -34.84 -19.41 21.25
C HIS A 20 -35.57 -19.11 19.93
N HIS A 21 -36.90 -19.04 19.92
CA HIS A 21 -37.64 -18.50 18.78
C HIS A 21 -37.54 -16.98 18.86
N VAL A 22 -36.95 -16.38 17.82
CA VAL A 22 -36.48 -15.01 17.87
C VAL A 22 -37.10 -14.20 16.74
N ASP A 23 -38.42 -14.09 16.73
CA ASP A 23 -39.12 -13.29 15.71
C ASP A 23 -39.02 -11.77 15.99
N GLU A 24 -38.33 -11.33 17.05
CA GLU A 24 -38.29 -9.93 17.51
C GLU A 24 -36.94 -9.42 18.07
N ILE A 25 -35.82 -10.15 17.96
CA ILE A 25 -34.53 -9.59 18.43
C ILE A 25 -34.02 -8.63 17.36
N HIS A 26 -33.97 -7.36 17.75
CA HIS A 26 -33.39 -6.32 16.92
C HIS A 26 -31.90 -6.66 16.68
N PRO A 27 -31.33 -6.40 15.50
CA PRO A 27 -29.92 -6.71 15.20
C PRO A 27 -28.92 -6.17 16.24
N THR A 28 -29.24 -5.05 16.87
CA THR A 28 -28.50 -4.48 18.00
C THR A 28 -28.40 -5.42 19.20
N ASP A 29 -29.48 -6.11 19.50
CA ASP A 29 -29.60 -6.98 20.67
C ASP A 29 -28.83 -8.29 20.46
N LEU A 30 -28.62 -8.74 19.22
CA LEU A 30 -27.79 -9.90 18.89
C LEU A 30 -26.33 -9.67 19.29
N VAL A 31 -25.78 -8.50 18.97
CA VAL A 31 -24.39 -8.14 19.27
C VAL A 31 -24.17 -7.99 20.78
N ASP A 32 -25.13 -7.41 21.49
CA ASP A 32 -25.06 -7.26 22.93
C ASP A 32 -25.20 -8.60 23.66
N ARG A 33 -26.12 -9.47 23.20
CA ARG A 33 -26.29 -10.82 23.73
C ARG A 33 -25.07 -11.70 23.47
N ALA A 34 -24.40 -11.55 22.33
CA ALA A 34 -23.13 -12.24 22.05
C ALA A 34 -22.05 -11.96 23.11
N GLY A 35 -22.02 -10.74 23.65
CA GLY A 35 -21.12 -10.37 24.75
C GLY A 35 -21.44 -11.06 26.08
N GLN A 36 -22.69 -11.46 26.29
CA GLN A 36 -23.18 -12.09 27.52
C GLN A 36 -23.04 -13.61 27.53
N LEU A 37 -22.91 -14.24 26.36
CA LEU A 37 -22.70 -15.68 26.26
C LEU A 37 -21.36 -16.04 26.92
N ASP A 38 -21.29 -17.10 27.72
CA ASP A 38 -20.03 -17.63 28.26
C ASP A 38 -19.50 -18.75 27.37
N ALA A 39 -18.92 -18.36 26.23
CA ALA A 39 -18.39 -19.28 25.23
C ALA A 39 -17.00 -18.84 24.72
N PRO A 40 -16.03 -19.75 24.57
CA PRO A 40 -14.68 -19.41 24.10
C PRO A 40 -14.68 -18.78 22.69
N MET A 41 -15.67 -19.13 21.87
CA MET A 41 -15.93 -18.49 20.59
C MET A 41 -17.44 -18.29 20.41
N VAL A 42 -17.80 -17.12 19.89
CA VAL A 42 -19.16 -16.77 19.50
C VAL A 42 -19.17 -16.56 18.00
N LEU A 43 -20.22 -17.04 17.32
CA LEU A 43 -20.46 -16.80 15.90
C LEU A 43 -21.78 -16.04 15.79
N ILE A 44 -21.76 -14.88 15.13
CA ILE A 44 -22.97 -14.15 14.76
C ILE A 44 -23.20 -14.35 13.27
N ALA A 45 -24.44 -14.65 12.90
CA ALA A 45 -24.89 -14.65 11.52
C ALA A 45 -26.07 -13.69 11.42
N ASP A 46 -25.89 -12.60 10.68
CA ASP A 46 -26.89 -11.54 10.59
C ASP A 46 -26.83 -10.89 9.20
N GLU A 47 -27.96 -10.96 8.51
CA GLU A 47 -28.15 -10.41 7.16
C GLU A 47 -28.35 -8.89 7.14
N THR A 48 -28.72 -8.33 8.29
CA THR A 48 -28.95 -6.90 8.51
C THR A 48 -27.70 -6.18 9.00
N LEU A 49 -26.58 -6.90 9.20
CA LEU A 49 -25.24 -6.31 9.25
C LEU A 49 -24.88 -5.83 7.85
N ASP A 50 -25.63 -4.84 7.39
CA ASP A 50 -25.44 -4.15 6.13
C ASP A 50 -24.35 -3.08 6.28
N ASP A 51 -24.29 -2.18 5.30
CA ASP A 51 -23.32 -1.09 5.30
C ASP A 51 -23.69 0.05 6.27
N ASP A 52 -24.63 -0.14 7.21
CA ASP A 52 -24.93 0.80 8.31
C ASP A 52 -23.66 1.03 9.17
N PRO A 53 -23.12 2.27 9.18
CA PRO A 53 -21.94 2.60 9.98
C PRO A 53 -22.09 2.26 11.46
N ASP A 54 -23.30 2.39 12.02
CA ASP A 54 -23.53 2.11 13.44
C ASP A 54 -23.52 0.61 13.73
N ALA A 55 -24.15 -0.21 12.87
CA ALA A 55 -24.07 -1.67 12.97
C ALA A 55 -22.62 -2.16 12.84
N VAL A 56 -21.88 -1.64 11.85
CA VAL A 56 -20.47 -1.98 11.65
C VAL A 56 -19.62 -1.63 12.87
N ALA A 57 -19.82 -0.44 13.44
CA ALA A 57 -19.11 0.00 14.64
C ALA A 57 -19.46 -0.87 15.86
N ARG A 58 -20.74 -1.21 16.07
CA ARG A 58 -21.19 -2.07 17.17
C ARG A 58 -20.56 -3.46 17.11
N VAL A 59 -20.60 -4.13 15.95
CA VAL A 59 -19.98 -5.44 15.76
C VAL A 59 -18.48 -5.38 16.03
N GLY A 60 -17.79 -4.38 15.46
CA GLY A 60 -16.37 -4.20 15.71
C GLY A 60 -16.05 -3.97 17.20
N ALA A 61 -16.86 -3.20 17.91
CA ALA A 61 -16.70 -2.99 19.35
C ALA A 61 -16.90 -4.28 20.14
N ALA A 62 -17.88 -5.11 19.77
CA ALA A 62 -18.08 -6.43 20.38
C ALA A 62 -16.90 -7.38 20.11
N GLN A 63 -16.35 -7.37 18.89
CA GLN A 63 -15.14 -8.14 18.57
C GLN A 63 -13.96 -7.72 19.43
N ARG A 64 -13.75 -6.42 19.64
CA ARG A 64 -12.72 -5.90 20.56
C ARG A 64 -12.97 -6.37 21.99
N ARG A 65 -14.16 -6.16 22.55
CA ARG A 65 -14.49 -6.57 23.92
C ARG A 65 -14.26 -8.05 24.16
N LEU A 66 -14.72 -8.92 23.26
CA LEU A 66 -14.55 -10.36 23.39
C LEU A 66 -13.08 -10.77 23.28
N ARG A 67 -12.34 -10.17 22.34
CA ARG A 67 -10.89 -10.39 22.19
C ARG A 67 -10.13 -9.98 23.45
N ASP A 68 -10.44 -8.83 24.04
CA ASP A 68 -9.79 -8.33 25.25
C ASP A 68 -10.05 -9.26 26.46
N SER A 69 -11.15 -10.04 26.43
CA SER A 69 -11.45 -11.10 27.40
C SER A 69 -10.90 -12.50 27.01
N GLY A 70 -10.09 -12.59 25.96
CA GLY A 70 -9.50 -13.85 25.49
C GLY A 70 -10.44 -14.74 24.67
N ARG A 71 -11.55 -14.19 24.17
CA ARG A 71 -12.62 -14.90 23.45
C ARG A 71 -12.70 -14.47 21.98
N GLY A 72 -13.14 -15.36 21.10
CA GLY A 72 -13.31 -15.09 19.68
C GLY A 72 -14.72 -14.65 19.31
N LEU A 73 -14.85 -13.72 18.35
CA LEU A 73 -16.12 -13.41 17.69
C LEU A 73 -15.99 -13.47 16.17
N GLY A 74 -16.55 -14.53 15.59
CA GLY A 74 -16.71 -14.69 14.15
C GLY A 74 -18.01 -14.07 13.66
N VAL A 75 -17.99 -13.50 12.46
CA VAL A 75 -19.12 -12.80 11.86
C VAL A 75 -19.40 -13.38 10.48
N LEU A 76 -20.64 -13.80 10.27
CA LEU A 76 -21.24 -14.02 8.96
C LEU A 76 -22.19 -12.86 8.68
N GLY A 77 -21.96 -12.17 7.58
CA GLY A 77 -22.82 -11.06 7.20
C GLY A 77 -22.62 -10.66 5.75
N ARG A 78 -23.25 -9.56 5.37
CA ARG A 78 -23.05 -8.95 4.06
C ARG A 78 -22.04 -7.82 4.16
N CYS A 79 -21.13 -7.72 3.20
CA CYS A 79 -20.25 -6.56 3.08
C CYS A 79 -20.26 -6.11 1.61
N ALA A 80 -20.86 -4.95 1.34
CA ALA A 80 -21.36 -4.55 0.02
C ALA A 80 -22.11 -5.69 -0.70
N ASP A 81 -21.58 -6.20 -1.80
CA ASP A 81 -22.24 -7.21 -2.64
C ASP A 81 -21.90 -8.66 -2.25
N PHE A 82 -21.04 -8.87 -1.26
CA PHE A 82 -20.50 -10.19 -0.92
C PHE A 82 -21.10 -10.74 0.36
N THR A 83 -21.33 -12.05 0.40
CA THR A 83 -21.45 -12.77 1.67
C THR A 83 -20.06 -12.98 2.23
N VAL A 84 -19.83 -12.55 3.47
CA VAL A 84 -18.51 -12.63 4.09
C VAL A 84 -18.55 -13.42 5.39
N ALA A 85 -17.58 -14.31 5.53
CA ALA A 85 -17.23 -15.01 6.74
C ALA A 85 -15.91 -14.45 7.28
N LEU A 86 -16.01 -13.67 8.36
CA LEU A 86 -14.87 -13.14 9.11
C LEU A 86 -14.66 -14.01 10.36
N PRO A 87 -13.61 -14.84 10.44
CA PRO A 87 -13.39 -15.76 11.58
C PRO A 87 -13.18 -15.07 12.94
N GLY A 88 -12.90 -13.76 12.96
CA GLY A 88 -12.51 -13.03 14.15
C GLY A 88 -11.03 -13.23 14.46
N GLY A 89 -10.36 -12.20 14.97
CA GLY A 89 -8.93 -12.28 15.28
C GLY A 89 -8.31 -10.95 15.70
N PRO A 90 -7.00 -10.96 16.03
CA PRO A 90 -6.29 -9.74 16.40
C PRO A 90 -6.04 -8.84 15.18
N ASP A 91 -5.99 -9.40 13.97
CA ASP A 91 -5.46 -8.72 12.79
C ASP A 91 -6.52 -8.04 11.92
N SER A 92 -7.81 -8.17 12.25
CA SER A 92 -8.88 -7.43 11.59
C SER A 92 -10.16 -7.49 12.41
N CYS A 93 -11.00 -6.48 12.26
CA CYS A 93 -12.40 -6.50 12.70
C CYS A 93 -13.33 -6.26 11.51
N TRP A 94 -14.64 -6.35 11.74
CA TRP A 94 -15.68 -6.08 10.75
C TRP A 94 -15.55 -4.68 10.14
N GLY A 95 -15.26 -3.68 10.98
CA GLY A 95 -14.97 -2.32 10.51
C GLY A 95 -13.69 -2.18 9.67
N CYS A 96 -12.68 -3.05 9.85
CA CYS A 96 -11.51 -3.07 8.96
C CYS A 96 -11.87 -3.63 7.59
N LEU A 97 -12.63 -4.73 7.57
CA LEU A 97 -13.10 -5.36 6.33
C LEU A 97 -13.93 -4.39 5.49
N HIS A 98 -14.90 -3.68 6.08
CA HIS A 98 -15.73 -2.71 5.37
C HIS A 98 -14.91 -1.57 4.74
N ARG A 99 -13.78 -1.18 5.34
CA ARG A 99 -12.92 -0.12 4.77
C ARG A 99 -11.97 -0.63 3.69
N TRP A 100 -11.55 -1.89 3.81
CA TRP A 100 -10.70 -2.54 2.80
C TRP A 100 -11.45 -3.04 1.57
N LEU A 101 -12.78 -3.10 1.60
CA LEU A 101 -13.53 -3.57 0.45
C LEU A 101 -13.58 -2.48 -0.64
N ALA A 102 -13.07 -2.80 -1.82
CA ALA A 102 -12.98 -1.83 -2.93
C ALA A 102 -13.50 -2.33 -4.29
N ALA A 103 -14.12 -3.51 -4.31
CA ALA A 103 -14.70 -4.06 -5.54
C ALA A 103 -16.18 -4.34 -5.36
N ARG A 104 -16.91 -4.29 -6.48
CA ARG A 104 -18.30 -4.73 -6.61
C ARG A 104 -18.34 -6.18 -7.10
N ALA A 105 -19.39 -6.91 -6.76
CA ALA A 105 -19.61 -8.22 -7.37
C ALA A 105 -19.90 -8.08 -8.87
N VAL A 106 -19.48 -9.07 -9.66
CA VAL A 106 -19.71 -9.10 -11.10
C VAL A 106 -21.23 -9.06 -11.38
N ALA A 107 -21.64 -8.30 -12.40
CA ALA A 107 -23.02 -8.21 -12.92
C ALA A 107 -24.10 -7.62 -11.99
N VAL A 108 -23.74 -6.94 -10.89
CA VAL A 108 -24.72 -6.20 -10.09
C VAL A 108 -24.90 -4.79 -10.67
N THR A 109 -26.11 -4.45 -11.13
CA THR A 109 -26.46 -3.14 -11.73
C THR A 109 -26.66 -2.02 -10.69
N GLY A 110 -25.94 -2.08 -9.56
CA GLY A 110 -25.93 -1.05 -8.52
C GLY A 110 -26.94 -1.22 -7.39
N GLN A 111 -27.76 -2.28 -7.36
CA GLN A 111 -28.61 -2.61 -6.21
C GLN A 111 -28.08 -3.84 -5.48
N PRO A 112 -27.90 -3.80 -4.15
CA PRO A 112 -27.43 -4.95 -3.38
C PRO A 112 -28.36 -6.14 -3.57
N LEU A 113 -27.81 -7.30 -3.92
CA LEU A 113 -28.59 -8.53 -3.95
C LEU A 113 -28.88 -9.01 -2.52
N PRO A 114 -30.06 -9.62 -2.26
CA PRO A 114 -30.33 -10.26 -0.98
C PRO A 114 -29.35 -11.43 -0.76
N LEU A 115 -29.06 -11.76 0.50
CA LEU A 115 -28.23 -12.91 0.82
C LEU A 115 -28.90 -14.19 0.29
N ALA A 116 -28.30 -14.79 -0.73
CA ALA A 116 -28.74 -16.07 -1.23
C ALA A 116 -28.33 -17.19 -0.26
N ALA A 117 -29.22 -18.17 -0.06
CA ALA A 117 -29.01 -19.25 0.90
C ALA A 117 -27.74 -20.07 0.62
N ALA A 118 -27.37 -20.26 -0.66
CA ALA A 118 -26.18 -21.02 -1.03
C ALA A 118 -24.86 -20.31 -0.64
N PRO A 119 -24.61 -19.04 -1.03
CA PRO A 119 -23.48 -18.26 -0.50
C PRO A 119 -23.40 -18.21 1.03
N ALA A 120 -24.54 -18.00 1.70
CA ALA A 120 -24.63 -18.01 3.17
C ALA A 120 -24.22 -19.35 3.78
N ALA A 121 -24.69 -20.47 3.22
CA ALA A 121 -24.31 -21.80 3.70
C ALA A 121 -22.81 -22.09 3.53
N ILE A 122 -22.22 -21.66 2.41
CA ILE A 122 -20.77 -21.82 2.16
C ILE A 122 -19.97 -20.99 3.16
N ALA A 123 -20.32 -19.71 3.36
CA ALA A 123 -19.67 -18.85 4.34
C ALA A 123 -19.83 -19.39 5.78
N ALA A 124 -21.01 -19.91 6.12
CA ALA A 124 -21.26 -20.52 7.43
C ALA A 124 -20.39 -21.75 7.66
N LEU A 125 -20.20 -22.60 6.64
CA LEU A 125 -19.31 -23.75 6.73
C LEU A 125 -17.87 -23.31 6.97
N HIS A 126 -17.39 -22.25 6.31
CA HIS A 126 -16.05 -21.70 6.55
C HIS A 126 -15.86 -21.23 8.00
N LEU A 127 -16.84 -20.52 8.58
CA LEU A 127 -16.78 -20.11 9.98
C LEU A 127 -16.86 -21.28 10.95
N ALA A 128 -17.73 -22.26 10.68
CA ALA A 128 -17.85 -23.45 11.51
C ALA A 128 -16.55 -24.26 11.49
N GLN A 129 -15.90 -24.39 10.33
CA GLN A 129 -14.59 -25.03 10.21
C GLN A 129 -13.51 -24.25 10.99
N HIS A 130 -13.49 -22.92 10.88
CA HIS A 130 -12.59 -22.11 11.68
C HIS A 130 -12.79 -22.34 13.17
N ALA A 131 -14.03 -22.22 13.66
CA ALA A 131 -14.38 -22.42 15.05
C ALA A 131 -13.96 -23.81 15.54
N PHE A 132 -14.26 -24.86 14.77
CA PHE A 132 -13.84 -26.21 15.09
C PHE A 132 -12.31 -26.33 15.21
N THR A 133 -11.56 -25.81 14.24
CA THR A 133 -10.08 -25.89 14.29
C THR A 133 -9.48 -25.13 15.47
N THR A 134 -10.02 -23.96 15.79
CA THR A 134 -9.58 -23.13 16.91
C THR A 134 -9.89 -23.82 18.24
N LEU A 135 -11.12 -24.31 18.43
CA LEU A 135 -11.53 -24.99 19.66
C LEU A 135 -10.84 -26.34 19.86
N ALA A 136 -10.52 -27.05 18.77
CA ALA A 136 -9.75 -28.29 18.82
C ALA A 136 -8.25 -28.08 19.07
N GLY A 137 -7.75 -26.83 19.06
CA GLY A 137 -6.33 -26.53 19.19
C GLY A 137 -5.48 -27.06 18.02
N VAL A 138 -6.09 -27.23 16.84
CA VAL A 138 -5.43 -27.72 15.61
C VAL A 138 -5.32 -26.54 14.63
N PRO A 139 -4.38 -25.60 14.83
CA PRO A 139 -4.24 -24.46 13.94
C PRO A 139 -3.87 -24.97 12.54
N ARG A 140 -4.79 -24.77 11.59
CA ARG A 140 -4.53 -25.04 10.17
C ARG A 140 -4.37 -23.73 9.42
N ALA A 141 -3.24 -23.61 8.72
CA ALA A 141 -3.00 -22.50 7.81
C ALA A 141 -4.18 -22.37 6.84
N GLY A 142 -4.78 -21.19 6.75
CA GLY A 142 -5.93 -20.91 5.89
C GLY A 142 -7.26 -20.73 6.60
N PHE A 143 -7.50 -21.35 7.76
CA PHE A 143 -8.79 -21.21 8.45
C PHE A 143 -8.95 -19.88 9.19
N GLY A 144 -7.87 -19.15 9.47
CA GLY A 144 -7.91 -17.76 9.97
C GLY A 144 -8.11 -16.70 8.89
N ARG A 145 -8.43 -17.10 7.64
CA ARG A 145 -8.63 -16.17 6.51
C ARG A 145 -10.08 -15.72 6.44
N ILE A 146 -10.28 -14.51 5.93
CA ILE A 146 -11.61 -14.01 5.59
C ILE A 146 -12.06 -14.78 4.35
N ALA A 147 -13.29 -15.28 4.32
CA ALA A 147 -13.87 -15.88 3.13
C ALA A 147 -14.95 -14.97 2.55
N THR A 148 -14.85 -14.65 1.26
CA THR A 148 -15.91 -13.95 0.53
C THR A 148 -16.54 -14.91 -0.48
N VAL A 149 -17.85 -14.84 -0.60
CA VAL A 149 -18.61 -15.67 -1.55
C VAL A 149 -19.39 -14.74 -2.46
N GLU A 150 -19.23 -14.94 -3.77
CA GLU A 150 -19.97 -14.15 -4.75
C GLU A 150 -21.48 -14.48 -4.71
N PRO A 151 -22.36 -13.47 -4.85
CA PRO A 151 -23.80 -13.66 -4.69
C PRO A 151 -24.42 -14.46 -5.85
N ILE A 152 -23.85 -14.37 -7.06
CA ILE A 152 -24.42 -14.93 -8.29
C ILE A 152 -23.57 -16.02 -8.94
N ALA A 153 -22.42 -16.35 -8.35
CA ALA A 153 -21.50 -17.34 -8.86
C ALA A 153 -20.96 -18.18 -7.70
N PRO A 154 -20.68 -19.48 -7.92
CA PRO A 154 -20.08 -20.35 -6.89
C PRO A 154 -18.58 -20.05 -6.72
N ILE A 155 -18.21 -18.78 -6.58
CA ILE A 155 -16.85 -18.32 -6.44
C ILE A 155 -16.63 -17.98 -4.97
N VAL A 156 -15.71 -18.71 -4.35
CA VAL A 156 -15.25 -18.47 -2.98
C VAL A 156 -13.81 -18.00 -3.04
N ARG A 157 -13.51 -16.91 -2.35
CA ARG A 157 -12.15 -16.37 -2.26
C ARG A 157 -11.74 -16.25 -0.79
N THR A 158 -10.45 -16.38 -0.54
CA THR A 158 -9.90 -16.26 0.82
C THR A 158 -8.84 -15.17 0.92
N HIS A 159 -8.99 -14.30 1.92
CA HIS A 159 -8.22 -13.08 2.06
C HIS A 159 -7.45 -13.08 3.37
N LYS A 160 -6.27 -12.46 3.38
CA LYS A 160 -5.51 -12.30 4.62
C LYS A 160 -6.17 -11.18 5.44
N PRO A 161 -6.55 -11.41 6.71
CA PRO A 161 -7.06 -10.35 7.55
C PRO A 161 -5.99 -9.26 7.75
N ARG A 162 -6.38 -7.99 7.61
CA ARG A 162 -5.51 -6.84 7.83
C ARG A 162 -6.24 -5.74 8.58
N ARG A 163 -5.52 -5.08 9.49
CA ARG A 163 -6.01 -3.93 10.24
C ARG A 163 -6.08 -2.75 9.28
N HIS A 164 -7.19 -2.06 9.25
CA HIS A 164 -7.29 -0.83 8.50
C HIS A 164 -6.64 0.32 9.31
N PRO A 165 -5.76 1.14 8.71
CA PRO A 165 -5.12 2.29 9.34
C PRO A 165 -6.02 3.19 10.19
N SER A 166 -7.21 3.48 9.66
CA SER A 166 -8.19 4.37 10.29
C SER A 166 -9.19 3.66 11.21
N CYS A 167 -8.96 2.39 11.56
CA CYS A 167 -9.89 1.66 12.43
C CYS A 167 -9.68 2.07 13.90
N PRO A 168 -10.68 2.64 14.58
CA PRO A 168 -10.53 3.08 15.98
C PRO A 168 -10.47 1.92 17.00
N LEU A 169 -10.77 0.70 16.54
CA LEU A 169 -10.89 -0.50 17.39
C LEU A 169 -9.58 -1.29 17.52
N HIS A 170 -8.60 -0.92 16.72
CA HIS A 170 -7.24 -1.39 16.85
C HIS A 170 -6.43 -0.19 17.27
N GLU A 171 -5.79 -0.25 18.42
CA GLU A 171 -4.83 0.78 18.77
C GLU A 171 -3.80 0.85 17.65
N SER A 172 -3.53 2.06 17.17
CA SER A 172 -2.27 2.38 16.49
C SER A 172 -1.16 2.28 17.53
N SER A 173 -0.99 1.11 18.15
CA SER A 173 0.13 0.88 19.02
C SER A 173 1.35 1.13 18.14
N PRO A 174 2.27 2.05 18.50
CA PRO A 174 3.57 2.06 17.86
C PRO A 174 4.06 0.62 17.90
N PRO A 175 4.61 0.09 16.78
CA PRO A 175 5.07 -1.30 16.75
C PRO A 175 5.87 -1.52 18.03
N PRO A 176 5.62 -2.60 18.78
CA PRO A 176 6.31 -2.84 20.04
C PRO A 176 7.79 -2.62 19.76
N THR A 177 8.40 -1.65 20.44
CA THR A 177 9.85 -1.43 20.37
C THR A 177 10.46 -2.82 20.50
N PRO A 178 11.18 -3.32 19.47
CA PRO A 178 11.44 -4.75 19.33
C PRO A 178 11.94 -5.30 20.66
N ARG A 179 11.06 -6.07 21.34
CA ARG A 179 11.39 -6.66 22.63
C ARG A 179 12.37 -7.78 22.34
N GLY A 180 13.66 -7.50 22.51
CA GLY A 180 14.64 -8.53 22.82
C GLY A 180 15.25 -9.32 21.67
N SER A 181 15.03 -8.97 20.41
CA SER A 181 16.13 -9.07 19.45
C SER A 181 17.03 -7.86 19.71
N SER A 182 18.31 -8.09 20.00
CA SER A 182 19.40 -7.10 19.97
C SER A 182 19.13 -6.00 18.94
N PRO A 183 19.62 -4.73 19.06
CA PRO A 183 19.61 -3.81 17.92
C PRO A 183 20.27 -4.55 16.76
N ALA A 184 19.44 -5.17 15.92
CA ALA A 184 19.87 -5.79 14.71
C ALA A 184 20.30 -4.57 13.95
N THR A 185 21.62 -4.38 13.89
CA THR A 185 22.26 -3.55 12.91
C THR A 185 21.41 -3.70 11.65
N PRO A 186 20.84 -2.62 11.08
CA PRO A 186 20.05 -2.74 9.87
C PRO A 186 20.83 -3.68 8.97
N SER A 187 20.21 -4.78 8.55
CA SER A 187 20.96 -5.80 7.83
C SER A 187 21.62 -5.04 6.67
N HIS A 188 22.94 -5.17 6.50
CA HIS A 188 23.65 -4.41 5.46
C HIS A 188 23.02 -4.64 4.06
N GLU A 189 22.21 -5.70 3.94
CA GLU A 189 21.43 -6.09 2.78
C GLU A 189 20.23 -5.15 2.51
N ASP A 190 19.54 -4.66 3.54
CA ASP A 190 18.38 -3.76 3.40
C ASP A 190 18.76 -2.37 2.91
N ASP A 191 19.99 -1.95 3.17
CA ASP A 191 20.49 -0.64 2.80
C ASP A 191 21.05 -0.58 1.37
N LEU A 192 21.05 -1.69 0.63
CA LEU A 192 21.59 -1.75 -0.73
C LEU A 192 20.72 -0.96 -1.72
N VAL A 193 21.37 -0.15 -2.55
CA VAL A 193 20.75 0.47 -3.72
C VAL A 193 20.65 -0.58 -4.81
N ARG A 194 19.43 -0.80 -5.29
CA ARG A 194 19.16 -1.73 -6.38
C ARG A 194 19.35 -1.00 -7.72
N PRO A 195 20.02 -1.59 -8.71
CA PRO A 195 20.13 -0.97 -10.03
C PRO A 195 18.76 -0.92 -10.72
N ASP A 196 18.51 0.12 -11.53
CA ASP A 196 17.23 0.29 -12.21
C ASP A 196 16.95 -0.83 -13.22
N ILE A 197 17.99 -1.41 -13.80
CA ILE A 197 17.94 -2.54 -14.73
C ILE A 197 18.65 -3.73 -14.08
N PRO A 198 17.97 -4.89 -13.90
CA PRO A 198 18.62 -6.11 -13.42
C PRO A 198 19.78 -6.52 -14.33
N ALA A 199 20.88 -6.95 -13.74
CA ALA A 199 22.03 -7.48 -14.46
C ALA A 199 22.26 -8.95 -14.08
N ALA A 200 22.88 -9.73 -14.97
CA ALA A 200 23.20 -11.14 -14.69
C ALA A 200 24.25 -11.26 -13.57
N GLU A 201 25.04 -10.21 -13.37
CA GLU A 201 26.10 -10.09 -12.37
C GLU A 201 25.60 -9.56 -11.02
N ASP A 202 24.29 -9.33 -10.85
CA ASP A 202 23.71 -8.88 -9.58
C ASP A 202 24.03 -9.88 -8.45
N SER A 203 24.53 -9.37 -7.33
CA SER A 203 24.87 -10.20 -6.17
C SER A 203 23.62 -10.90 -5.58
N ALA A 204 23.82 -12.07 -4.96
CA ALA A 204 22.72 -12.81 -4.31
C ALA A 204 21.97 -11.98 -3.25
N ALA A 205 22.63 -11.04 -2.57
CA ALA A 205 22.01 -10.13 -1.62
C ALA A 205 21.03 -9.15 -2.31
N LEU A 206 21.40 -8.60 -3.48
CA LEU A 206 20.50 -7.74 -4.26
C LEU A 206 19.28 -8.50 -4.78
N VAL A 207 19.49 -9.75 -5.23
CA VAL A 207 18.41 -10.63 -5.66
C VAL A 207 17.47 -10.95 -4.50
N ALA A 208 18.00 -11.27 -3.31
CA ALA A 208 17.20 -11.54 -2.11
C ALA A 208 16.33 -10.34 -1.71
N VAL A 209 16.84 -9.10 -1.81
CA VAL A 209 16.04 -7.90 -1.56
C VAL A 209 14.90 -7.78 -2.58
N ALA A 210 15.17 -8.05 -3.87
CA ALA A 210 14.15 -8.02 -4.90
C ALA A 210 13.05 -9.08 -4.68
N ASP A 211 13.43 -10.32 -4.37
CA ASP A 211 12.50 -11.42 -4.09
C ASP A 211 11.64 -11.15 -2.85
N ARG A 212 12.23 -10.53 -1.82
CA ARG A 212 11.47 -10.07 -0.64
C ARG A 212 10.44 -9.03 -1.05
N ILE A 213 10.81 -8.00 -1.81
CA ILE A 213 9.87 -6.94 -2.25
C ILE A 213 8.70 -7.56 -3.01
N VAL A 214 8.96 -8.50 -3.93
CA VAL A 214 7.91 -9.22 -4.66
C VAL A 214 7.02 -10.02 -3.70
N THR A 215 7.61 -10.73 -2.73
CA THR A 215 6.87 -11.52 -1.75
C THR A 215 5.97 -10.65 -0.88
N VAL A 216 6.50 -9.54 -0.37
CA VAL A 216 5.81 -8.58 0.49
C VAL A 216 4.66 -7.91 -0.26
N THR A 217 4.94 -7.37 -1.46
CA THR A 217 3.91 -6.71 -2.28
C THR A 217 2.82 -7.67 -2.71
N SER A 218 3.16 -8.92 -3.03
CA SER A 218 2.16 -9.97 -3.31
C SER A 218 1.32 -10.27 -2.07
N GLY A 219 1.93 -10.27 -0.88
CA GLY A 219 1.20 -10.44 0.38
C GLY A 219 0.27 -9.26 0.72
N TRP A 220 0.57 -8.05 0.25
CA TRP A 220 -0.27 -6.86 0.38
C TRP A 220 -1.37 -6.78 -0.69
N THR A 221 -1.19 -7.45 -1.82
CA THR A 221 -2.10 -7.36 -2.96
C THR A 221 -3.27 -8.34 -2.82
N ASP A 222 -4.49 -7.80 -2.85
CA ASP A 222 -5.74 -8.55 -2.82
C ASP A 222 -6.82 -7.75 -3.54
N HIS A 223 -7.35 -8.31 -4.63
CA HIS A 223 -8.29 -7.61 -5.53
C HIS A 223 -9.64 -7.28 -4.91
N LEU A 224 -9.92 -7.77 -3.71
CA LEU A 224 -11.18 -7.54 -3.02
C LEU A 224 -10.98 -6.88 -1.66
N VAL A 225 -10.07 -7.41 -0.82
CA VAL A 225 -9.87 -6.97 0.56
C VAL A 225 -8.38 -6.80 0.86
N GLY A 226 -7.91 -5.56 0.94
CA GLY A 226 -6.53 -5.30 1.33
C GLY A 226 -6.04 -3.90 0.99
N PRO A 227 -4.79 -3.57 1.34
CA PRO A 227 -4.21 -2.26 1.07
C PRO A 227 -3.93 -1.98 -0.40
N ILE A 228 -3.59 -3.02 -1.18
CA ILE A 228 -3.34 -2.91 -2.61
C ILE A 228 -4.34 -3.79 -3.34
N HIS A 229 -5.23 -3.21 -4.13
CA HIS A 229 -6.24 -3.94 -4.90
C HIS A 229 -5.74 -4.44 -6.23
N HIS A 230 -4.77 -3.74 -6.80
CA HIS A 230 -4.25 -4.08 -8.10
C HIS A 230 -2.80 -3.62 -8.18
N LEU A 231 -1.94 -4.51 -8.66
CA LEU A 231 -0.56 -4.21 -8.99
C LEU A 231 -0.19 -4.99 -10.25
N ALA A 232 -0.13 -4.30 -11.38
CA ALA A 232 0.21 -4.92 -12.66
C ALA A 232 0.93 -3.94 -13.58
N GLU A 233 1.43 -4.47 -14.69
CA GLU A 233 1.84 -3.66 -15.83
C GLU A 233 0.64 -2.86 -16.34
N GLY A 234 0.90 -1.65 -16.83
CA GLY A 234 -0.14 -0.80 -17.40
C GLY A 234 -0.49 -1.20 -18.84
N ASP A 235 -1.69 -0.85 -19.27
CA ASP A 235 -2.17 -1.14 -20.64
C ASP A 235 -1.50 -0.31 -21.74
N ALA A 236 -0.61 0.64 -21.38
CA ALA A 236 0.14 1.47 -22.33
C ALA A 236 1.41 0.79 -22.83
N ASP A 237 2.00 1.38 -23.86
CA ASP A 237 3.25 0.90 -24.45
C ASP A 237 4.35 0.85 -23.39
N GLN A 238 5.04 -0.29 -23.33
CA GLN A 238 6.10 -0.58 -22.36
C GLN A 238 7.48 -0.11 -22.85
N LEU A 239 7.52 0.50 -24.04
CA LEU A 239 8.72 1.06 -24.64
C LEU A 239 8.46 2.55 -24.96
N PRO A 240 9.46 3.42 -24.80
CA PRO A 240 10.80 3.14 -24.25
C PRO A 240 10.84 3.01 -22.72
N LEU A 241 9.75 3.37 -22.03
CA LEU A 241 9.65 3.30 -20.56
C LEU A 241 8.49 2.39 -20.15
N ALA A 242 8.81 1.38 -19.33
CA ALA A 242 7.81 0.48 -18.77
C ALA A 242 6.87 1.23 -17.84
N MET A 243 5.59 0.84 -17.82
CA MET A 243 4.56 1.43 -16.97
C MET A 243 3.96 0.38 -16.04
N SER A 244 3.83 0.72 -14.76
CA SER A 244 3.10 -0.09 -13.77
C SER A 244 2.00 0.72 -13.11
N ILE A 245 0.93 0.05 -12.71
CA ILE A 245 -0.25 0.64 -12.07
C ILE A 245 -0.46 -0.03 -10.71
N CYS A 246 -0.59 0.79 -9.68
CA CYS A 246 -1.03 0.39 -8.35
C CYS A 246 -2.42 1.01 -8.08
N ARG A 247 -3.38 0.21 -7.61
CA ARG A 247 -4.63 0.71 -7.06
C ARG A 247 -4.68 0.42 -5.57
N VAL A 248 -4.95 1.43 -4.77
CA VAL A 248 -5.04 1.34 -3.30
C VAL A 248 -6.38 1.86 -2.81
N ALA A 249 -6.92 1.28 -1.74
CA ALA A 249 -8.07 1.84 -1.04
C ALA A 249 -7.70 3.17 -0.38
N GLU A 250 -8.53 4.19 -0.56
CA GLU A 250 -8.40 5.43 0.19
C GLU A 250 -8.78 5.21 1.67
N PRO A 251 -8.18 5.93 2.64
CA PRO A 251 -8.47 5.75 4.06
C PRO A 251 -9.94 5.97 4.48
N ASP A 252 -10.67 6.77 3.71
CA ASP A 252 -12.08 7.08 3.86
C ASP A 252 -13.00 6.14 3.07
N SER A 253 -12.45 5.14 2.36
CA SER A 253 -13.21 4.10 1.67
C SER A 253 -14.09 3.30 2.65
N THR A 254 -15.27 2.94 2.17
CA THR A 254 -16.23 2.06 2.86
C THR A 254 -16.89 1.12 1.85
N ALA A 255 -17.49 0.04 2.34
CA ALA A 255 -18.22 -0.90 1.51
C ALA A 255 -19.36 -0.23 0.71
N ALA A 256 -20.03 0.78 1.30
CA ALA A 256 -21.05 1.58 0.62
C ALA A 256 -20.45 2.55 -0.42
N ALA A 257 -19.36 3.23 -0.05
CA ALA A 257 -18.65 4.21 -0.88
C ALA A 257 -17.20 3.75 -1.08
N GLN A 258 -17.01 2.91 -2.10
CA GLN A 258 -15.71 2.34 -2.45
C GLN A 258 -14.85 3.41 -3.12
N LEU A 259 -13.79 3.84 -2.45
CA LEU A 259 -12.87 4.87 -2.93
C LEU A 259 -11.49 4.27 -3.14
N THR A 260 -10.97 4.40 -4.35
CA THR A 260 -9.62 3.93 -4.70
C THR A 260 -8.84 5.00 -5.41
N THR A 261 -7.54 5.07 -5.14
CA THR A 261 -6.58 5.86 -5.93
C THR A 261 -5.91 4.97 -6.96
N ARG A 262 -5.87 5.40 -8.22
CA ARG A 262 -5.00 4.82 -9.25
C ARG A 262 -3.70 5.62 -9.33
N VAL A 263 -2.59 4.98 -8.97
CA VAL A 263 -1.23 5.49 -9.15
C VAL A 263 -0.60 4.78 -10.33
N ALA A 264 -0.04 5.53 -11.29
CA ALA A 264 0.76 4.99 -12.38
C ALA A 264 2.21 5.45 -12.23
N CYS A 265 3.15 4.57 -12.54
CA CYS A 265 4.57 4.90 -12.58
C CYS A 265 5.22 4.45 -13.89
N ARG A 266 5.98 5.35 -14.54
CA ARG A 266 6.90 4.97 -15.62
C ARG A 266 8.34 4.87 -15.10
N ALA A 267 9.09 3.90 -15.63
CA ALA A 267 10.49 3.67 -15.32
C ALA A 267 11.25 3.03 -16.49
N VAL A 268 12.57 2.95 -16.38
CA VAL A 268 13.44 2.30 -17.39
C VAL A 268 13.30 0.78 -17.44
N SER A 269 12.67 0.15 -16.44
CA SER A 269 12.38 -1.29 -16.43
C SER A 269 11.04 -1.60 -15.76
N PRO A 270 10.37 -2.71 -16.11
CA PRO A 270 9.12 -3.14 -15.46
C PRO A 270 9.30 -3.40 -13.96
N ARG A 271 10.45 -3.97 -13.56
CA ARG A 271 10.80 -4.20 -12.15
C ARG A 271 10.78 -2.88 -11.38
N GLU A 272 11.41 -1.85 -11.93
CA GLU A 272 11.53 -0.57 -11.26
C GLU A 272 10.19 0.18 -11.24
N ALA A 273 9.44 0.17 -12.35
CA ALA A 273 8.10 0.76 -12.39
C ALA A 273 7.18 0.15 -11.32
N ARG A 274 7.22 -1.18 -11.14
CA ARG A 274 6.44 -1.89 -10.12
C ARG A 274 6.85 -1.52 -8.70
N ASN A 275 8.16 -1.43 -8.42
CA ASN A 275 8.65 -1.06 -7.10
C ASN A 275 8.24 0.38 -6.75
N GLN A 276 8.45 1.30 -7.69
CA GLN A 276 8.24 2.72 -7.51
C GLN A 276 6.76 3.09 -7.38
N VAL A 277 5.88 2.42 -8.13
CA VAL A 277 4.43 2.67 -8.03
C VAL A 277 3.88 2.27 -6.66
N VAL A 278 4.41 1.21 -6.04
CA VAL A 278 4.02 0.81 -4.69
C VAL A 278 4.49 1.85 -3.67
N LEU A 279 5.77 2.25 -3.71
CA LEU A 279 6.30 3.27 -2.81
C LEU A 279 5.52 4.60 -2.93
N ALA A 280 5.21 5.03 -4.16
CA ALA A 280 4.40 6.21 -4.41
C ALA A 280 2.97 6.11 -3.83
N ALA A 281 2.37 4.91 -3.89
CA ALA A 281 1.08 4.66 -3.27
C ALA A 281 1.16 4.70 -1.73
N LEU A 282 2.22 4.16 -1.13
CA LEU A 282 2.46 4.25 0.31
C LEU A 282 2.68 5.71 0.77
N GLU A 283 3.44 6.50 0.00
CA GLU A 283 3.64 7.94 0.24
C GLU A 283 2.30 8.69 0.23
N HIS A 284 1.45 8.40 -0.75
CA HIS A 284 0.10 8.98 -0.86
C HIS A 284 -0.77 8.66 0.35
N LEU A 285 -0.89 7.37 0.70
CA LEU A 285 -1.73 6.92 1.82
C LEU A 285 -1.24 7.47 3.15
N ALA A 286 0.06 7.40 3.42
CA ALA A 286 0.64 7.93 4.64
C ALA A 286 0.43 9.43 4.75
N ARG A 287 0.61 10.19 3.67
CA ARG A 287 0.34 11.64 3.65
C ARG A 287 -1.12 11.95 3.95
N ARG A 288 -2.06 11.24 3.31
CA ARG A 288 -3.52 11.40 3.54
C ARG A 288 -3.87 11.17 5.01
N LEU A 289 -3.39 10.05 5.58
CA LEU A 289 -3.61 9.70 6.98
C LEU A 289 -2.97 10.71 7.94
N ALA A 290 -1.74 11.13 7.66
CA ALA A 290 -1.01 12.04 8.54
C ALA A 290 -1.61 13.45 8.55
N VAL A 291 -2.11 13.94 7.41
CA VAL A 291 -2.88 15.19 7.31
C VAL A 291 -4.20 15.09 8.06
N ALA A 292 -4.96 13.99 7.86
CA ALA A 292 -6.23 13.78 8.55
C ALA A 292 -6.07 13.69 10.08
N ALA A 293 -4.96 13.11 10.55
CA ALA A 293 -4.62 13.02 11.96
C ALA A 293 -3.99 14.31 12.54
N GLY A 294 -3.69 15.32 11.70
CA GLY A 294 -3.05 16.56 12.14
C GLY A 294 -1.60 16.41 12.59
N VAL A 295 -0.90 15.34 12.18
CA VAL A 295 0.47 15.03 12.61
C VAL A 295 1.55 15.40 11.58
N LEU A 296 1.13 15.77 10.35
CA LEU A 296 2.00 16.23 9.27
C LEU A 296 1.82 17.75 9.04
N PRO A 297 2.83 18.57 9.35
CA PRO A 297 2.81 19.99 9.02
C PRO A 297 2.81 20.23 7.49
N PRO A 298 2.31 21.38 6.99
CA PRO A 298 2.16 21.64 5.55
C PRO A 298 3.49 21.65 4.77
N ASP A 299 4.57 22.02 5.43
CA ASP A 299 5.94 22.12 4.91
C ASP A 299 6.74 20.82 5.05
N TRP A 300 6.10 19.70 5.39
CA TRP A 300 6.77 18.41 5.52
C TRP A 300 6.48 17.50 4.33
N PHE A 301 7.51 16.76 3.93
CA PHE A 301 7.50 15.91 2.74
C PHE A 301 7.63 14.45 3.13
N VAL A 302 6.79 13.61 2.54
CA VAL A 302 6.70 12.17 2.85
C VAL A 302 7.49 11.38 1.80
N GLY A 303 8.29 10.42 2.26
CA GLY A 303 8.97 9.44 1.42
C GLY A 303 8.76 8.03 1.96
N ALA A 304 8.53 7.06 1.07
CA ALA A 304 8.44 5.65 1.41
C ALA A 304 9.58 4.87 0.78
N GLY A 305 10.13 3.88 1.47
CA GLY A 305 11.24 3.07 0.98
C GLY A 305 11.24 1.66 1.55
N TRP A 306 11.97 0.75 0.92
CA TRP A 306 12.18 -0.61 1.40
C TRP A 306 13.21 -0.66 2.54
N SER A 307 13.89 0.45 2.78
CA SER A 307 14.67 0.74 3.98
C SER A 307 14.32 2.13 4.53
N ARG A 308 14.64 2.37 5.80
CA ARG A 308 14.45 3.70 6.42
C ARG A 308 15.29 4.78 5.71
N THR A 309 16.47 4.43 5.24
CA THR A 309 17.39 5.32 4.52
C THR A 309 16.87 5.66 3.12
N GLU A 310 16.30 4.70 2.38
CA GLU A 310 15.60 4.96 1.11
C GLU A 310 14.40 5.88 1.32
N ALA A 311 13.59 5.63 2.36
CA ALA A 311 12.45 6.48 2.71
C ALA A 311 12.89 7.93 2.99
N GLY A 312 13.96 8.12 3.78
CA GLY A 312 14.54 9.43 4.09
C GLY A 312 15.13 10.13 2.86
N TYR A 313 15.79 9.38 1.98
CA TYR A 313 16.30 9.90 0.71
C TYR A 313 15.16 10.47 -0.15
N ARG A 314 14.07 9.72 -0.28
CA ARG A 314 12.90 10.12 -1.07
C ARG A 314 12.12 11.28 -0.45
N ALA A 315 11.99 11.32 0.87
CA ALA A 315 11.38 12.45 1.57
C ALA A 315 12.17 13.75 1.30
N ARG A 316 13.52 13.68 1.33
CA ARG A 316 14.39 14.81 0.98
C ARG A 316 14.35 15.18 -0.49
N LEU A 317 14.22 14.20 -1.39
CA LEU A 317 14.04 14.45 -2.81
C LEU A 317 12.73 15.21 -3.06
N ALA A 318 11.64 14.79 -2.42
CA ALA A 318 10.35 15.48 -2.50
C ALA A 318 10.43 16.92 -1.95
N ALA A 319 11.13 17.12 -0.83
CA ALA A 319 11.41 18.46 -0.30
C ALA A 319 12.22 19.31 -1.29
N SER A 320 13.25 18.73 -1.92
CA SER A 320 14.08 19.41 -2.92
C SER A 320 13.28 19.86 -4.14
N ALA A 321 12.39 19.00 -4.62
CA ALA A 321 11.54 19.27 -5.78
C ALA A 321 10.49 20.37 -5.51
N ALA A 322 10.14 20.63 -4.25
CA ALA A 322 9.19 21.64 -3.86
C ALA A 322 9.80 23.04 -3.66
N VAL A 323 11.14 23.15 -3.60
CA VAL A 323 11.83 24.44 -3.50
C VAL A 323 11.63 25.21 -4.81
N ALA A 324 10.91 26.33 -4.74
CA ALA A 324 10.87 27.31 -5.82
C ALA A 324 12.26 27.92 -5.97
N VAL A 325 12.76 27.94 -7.21
CA VAL A 325 14.06 28.54 -7.52
C VAL A 325 13.77 29.83 -8.26
N ASP A 326 14.02 30.95 -7.58
CA ASP A 326 13.86 32.27 -8.16
C ASP A 326 14.92 32.52 -9.23
N ALA A 327 14.43 32.71 -10.46
CA ALA A 327 15.14 33.05 -11.69
C ALA A 327 16.25 32.06 -12.15
N PRO A 328 16.35 31.80 -13.47
CA PRO A 328 17.54 31.15 -14.00
C PRO A 328 18.75 32.03 -13.63
N ALA A 329 19.79 31.43 -13.05
CA ALA A 329 21.06 32.12 -12.85
C ALA A 329 21.44 32.81 -14.18
N PRO A 330 21.86 34.09 -14.15
CA PRO A 330 22.17 34.82 -15.38
C PRO A 330 23.13 33.96 -16.18
N ALA A 331 22.79 33.70 -17.45
CA ALA A 331 23.55 32.84 -18.35
C ALA A 331 25.02 33.27 -18.33
N GLY A 332 25.79 32.64 -17.45
CA GLY A 332 27.23 32.79 -17.41
C GLY A 332 27.69 32.35 -18.78
N SER A 333 28.42 33.21 -19.46
CA SER A 333 28.97 33.04 -20.80
C SER A 333 29.93 31.85 -20.86
N GLY A 334 29.40 30.65 -20.71
CA GLY A 334 29.97 29.39 -21.13
C GLY A 334 29.46 29.15 -22.54
N THR A 335 30.22 29.57 -23.53
CA THR A 335 30.24 28.99 -24.87
C THR A 335 30.74 27.54 -24.80
N GLY A 336 30.08 26.71 -23.98
CA GLY A 336 30.21 25.28 -23.96
C GLY A 336 29.17 24.70 -24.90
N SER A 337 29.50 24.61 -26.19
CA SER A 337 28.91 23.59 -27.06
C SER A 337 29.44 22.25 -26.57
N ALA A 338 28.83 21.71 -25.52
CA ALA A 338 29.07 20.36 -25.07
C ALA A 338 27.72 19.76 -24.74
N THR A 339 27.23 18.90 -25.61
CA THR A 339 26.68 17.62 -25.16
C THR A 339 27.68 17.05 -24.16
N ASP A 340 27.56 17.40 -22.87
CA ASP A 340 28.40 16.81 -21.82
C ASP A 340 28.25 15.31 -21.98
N ALA A 341 29.36 14.63 -22.30
CA ALA A 341 29.33 13.24 -22.71
C ALA A 341 28.51 12.43 -21.70
N VAL A 342 27.41 11.85 -22.17
CA VAL A 342 26.57 11.00 -21.35
C VAL A 342 27.26 9.64 -21.30
N THR A 343 27.81 9.31 -20.14
CA THR A 343 28.67 8.13 -19.96
C THR A 343 27.94 6.95 -19.33
N SER A 344 26.78 7.18 -18.71
CA SER A 344 25.96 6.11 -18.14
C SER A 344 25.20 5.38 -19.25
N PRO A 345 25.09 4.04 -19.20
CA PRO A 345 24.31 3.29 -20.20
C PRO A 345 22.84 3.73 -20.28
N ILE A 346 22.22 4.02 -19.12
CA ILE A 346 20.84 4.53 -19.05
C ILE A 346 20.75 5.91 -19.68
N GLY A 347 21.68 6.82 -19.36
CA GLY A 347 21.69 8.14 -19.97
C GLY A 347 21.87 8.08 -21.49
N ALA A 348 22.78 7.22 -21.98
CA ALA A 348 23.00 7.03 -23.41
C ALA A 348 21.72 6.52 -24.11
N PHE A 349 21.07 5.50 -23.53
CA PHE A 349 19.78 5.02 -24.00
C PHE A 349 18.73 6.15 -24.06
N LEU A 350 18.59 6.95 -23.00
CA LEU A 350 17.62 8.05 -22.97
C LEU A 350 17.93 9.14 -24.00
N VAL A 351 19.20 9.42 -24.28
CA VAL A 351 19.60 10.32 -25.36
C VAL A 351 19.20 9.77 -26.72
N ASP A 352 19.44 8.48 -26.96
CA ASP A 352 19.08 7.81 -28.21
C ASP A 352 17.56 7.82 -28.42
N GLU A 353 16.76 7.60 -27.36
CA GLU A 353 15.30 7.66 -27.41
C GLU A 353 14.75 9.08 -27.68
N LEU A 354 15.39 10.10 -27.13
CA LEU A 354 15.07 11.49 -27.48
C LEU A 354 15.38 11.77 -28.95
N ALA A 355 16.55 11.34 -29.43
CA ALA A 355 16.99 11.53 -30.81
C ALA A 355 16.09 10.77 -31.81
N ALA A 356 15.69 9.53 -31.50
CA ALA A 356 14.76 8.74 -32.30
C ALA A 356 13.38 9.41 -32.43
N GLY A 357 12.94 10.09 -31.37
CA GLY A 357 11.75 10.94 -31.39
C GLY A 357 11.93 12.31 -32.02
N GLY A 358 13.11 12.62 -32.59
CA GLY A 358 13.43 13.94 -33.17
C GLY A 358 13.47 15.07 -32.14
N ARG A 359 13.68 14.75 -30.85
CA ARG A 359 13.70 15.70 -29.74
C ARG A 359 15.15 16.03 -29.39
N GLU A 360 15.61 17.20 -29.78
CA GLU A 360 16.90 17.72 -29.33
C GLU A 360 16.82 18.14 -27.86
N TRP A 361 17.94 18.02 -27.16
CA TRP A 361 18.07 18.46 -25.78
C TRP A 361 19.40 19.19 -25.56
N ARG A 362 19.41 20.12 -24.61
CA ARG A 362 20.63 20.83 -24.18
C ARG A 362 20.60 21.07 -22.68
N LEU A 363 21.74 20.88 -22.02
CA LEU A 363 21.93 21.30 -20.65
C LEU A 363 21.87 22.83 -20.55
N ASP A 364 20.93 23.33 -19.75
CA ASP A 364 20.73 24.76 -19.50
C ASP A 364 21.52 25.21 -18.27
N SER A 365 21.29 24.55 -17.14
CA SER A 365 21.91 24.90 -15.87
C SER A 365 21.98 23.70 -14.93
N ALA A 366 22.92 23.76 -13.99
CA ALA A 366 23.05 22.82 -12.88
C ALA A 366 23.31 23.61 -11.59
N GLN A 367 22.58 23.30 -10.53
CA GLN A 367 22.69 24.00 -9.25
C GLN A 367 22.56 23.04 -8.07
N THR A 368 23.30 23.29 -6.99
CA THR A 368 23.13 22.56 -5.73
C THR A 368 21.99 23.19 -4.93
N MET A 369 21.03 22.37 -4.55
CA MET A 369 19.86 22.72 -3.75
C MET A 369 20.24 22.74 -2.26
N PRO A 370 19.51 23.50 -1.41
CA PRO A 370 19.71 23.48 0.06
C PRO A 370 19.69 22.07 0.65
N THR A 371 18.85 21.20 0.08
CA THR A 371 18.69 19.81 0.50
C THR A 371 19.94 18.94 0.28
N GLY A 372 20.94 19.43 -0.47
CA GLY A 372 22.17 18.74 -0.88
C GLY A 372 22.07 18.08 -2.26
N PHE A 373 20.87 18.03 -2.85
CA PHE A 373 20.67 17.50 -4.20
C PHE A 373 21.22 18.47 -5.25
N VAL A 374 21.71 17.96 -6.36
CA VAL A 374 21.93 18.75 -7.57
C VAL A 374 20.65 18.74 -8.40
N ARG A 375 20.18 19.91 -8.82
CA ARG A 375 19.12 20.10 -9.82
C ARG A 375 19.75 20.45 -11.15
N VAL A 376 19.36 19.73 -12.19
CA VAL A 376 19.73 19.99 -13.58
C VAL A 376 18.49 20.41 -14.36
N LEU A 377 18.62 21.48 -15.15
CA LEU A 377 17.63 21.90 -16.13
C LEU A 377 18.11 21.55 -17.54
N LEU A 378 17.25 20.88 -18.31
CA LEU A 378 17.47 20.64 -19.73
C LEU A 378 16.43 21.41 -20.53
N ASN A 379 16.87 22.08 -21.58
CA ASN A 379 15.98 22.62 -22.60
C ASN A 379 15.75 21.55 -23.66
N THR A 380 14.49 21.26 -23.94
CA THR A 380 14.05 20.33 -24.99
C THR A 380 13.11 21.07 -25.95
N CYS A 381 12.81 20.47 -27.10
CA CYS A 381 11.80 21.01 -28.03
C CYS A 381 10.41 21.22 -27.38
N GLY A 382 10.09 20.43 -26.33
CA GLY A 382 8.84 20.52 -25.57
C GLY A 382 8.86 21.48 -24.39
N GLY A 383 9.99 22.14 -24.12
CA GLY A 383 10.18 23.05 -22.99
C GLY A 383 11.31 22.63 -22.06
N THR A 384 11.41 23.30 -20.91
CA THR A 384 12.45 23.04 -19.91
C THR A 384 12.00 21.95 -18.95
N VAL A 385 12.83 20.91 -18.80
CA VAL A 385 12.61 19.82 -17.84
C VAL A 385 13.65 19.87 -16.72
N ALA A 386 13.23 19.49 -15.51
CA ALA A 386 14.11 19.43 -14.34
C ALA A 386 14.31 18.00 -13.86
N GLY A 387 15.58 17.64 -13.60
CA GLY A 387 15.98 16.42 -12.91
C GLY A 387 16.76 16.74 -11.64
N PHE A 388 16.76 15.80 -10.71
CA PHE A 388 17.44 15.91 -9.42
C PHE A 388 18.34 14.69 -9.23
N GLY A 389 19.46 14.84 -8.54
CA GLY A 389 20.41 13.75 -8.31
C GLY A 389 21.40 14.07 -7.20
N VAL A 390 22.19 13.07 -6.81
CA VAL A 390 23.25 13.23 -5.80
C VAL A 390 24.49 13.95 -6.36
N ASP A 391 24.58 14.05 -7.68
CA ASP A 391 25.58 14.79 -8.45
C ASP A 391 24.96 15.23 -9.78
N THR A 392 25.70 16.02 -10.56
CA THR A 392 25.23 16.57 -11.84
C THR A 392 24.91 15.49 -12.88
N ALA A 393 25.68 14.40 -12.93
CA ALA A 393 25.46 13.33 -13.90
C ALA A 393 24.15 12.59 -13.60
N HIS A 394 23.94 12.22 -12.33
CA HIS A 394 22.70 11.59 -11.88
C HIS A 394 21.49 12.52 -12.07
N ALA A 395 21.64 13.81 -11.78
CA ALA A 395 20.56 14.80 -11.99
C ALA A 395 20.21 14.97 -13.47
N ARG A 396 21.22 14.99 -14.35
CA ARG A 396 21.04 15.02 -15.81
C ARG A 396 20.31 13.78 -16.31
N ASP A 397 20.68 12.59 -15.86
CA ASP A 397 20.04 11.35 -16.31
C ASP A 397 18.56 11.30 -15.87
N ASN A 398 18.23 11.77 -14.67
CA ASN A 398 16.84 11.94 -14.24
C ASN A 398 16.08 13.01 -15.05
N ALA A 399 16.76 14.08 -15.49
CA ALA A 399 16.16 15.09 -16.35
C ALA A 399 15.87 14.53 -17.75
N LEU A 400 16.78 13.74 -18.31
CA LEU A 400 16.60 13.01 -19.57
C LEU A 400 15.44 12.01 -19.46
N LEU A 401 15.36 11.26 -18.36
CA LEU A 401 14.27 10.33 -18.11
C LEU A 401 12.91 11.06 -18.12
N ARG A 402 12.84 12.25 -17.52
CA ARG A 402 11.65 13.10 -17.56
C ARG A 402 11.34 13.60 -18.96
N ALA A 403 12.32 14.10 -19.71
CA ALA A 403 12.12 14.51 -21.10
C ALA A 403 11.55 13.38 -21.98
N VAL A 404 12.06 12.15 -21.82
CA VAL A 404 11.54 10.98 -22.56
C VAL A 404 10.09 10.74 -22.16
N ALA A 405 9.80 10.67 -20.86
CA ALA A 405 8.46 10.42 -20.32
C ALA A 405 7.43 11.47 -20.70
N ASP A 406 7.80 12.76 -20.73
CA ASP A 406 6.88 13.85 -21.08
C ASP A 406 6.39 13.73 -22.53
N GLY A 407 7.21 13.21 -23.45
CA GLY A 407 6.74 12.93 -24.82
C GLY A 407 5.91 11.65 -24.97
N LEU A 408 5.72 10.88 -23.90
CA LEU A 408 4.78 9.74 -23.85
C LEU A 408 3.45 10.11 -23.16
N ALA A 409 3.31 11.35 -22.67
CA ALA A 409 2.18 11.76 -21.84
C ALA A 409 0.86 11.87 -22.61
N ASP A 410 0.91 11.97 -23.94
CA ASP A 410 -0.27 12.09 -24.81
C ASP A 410 -0.93 10.74 -25.16
N GLU A 411 -0.45 9.61 -24.63
CA GLU A 411 -1.00 8.28 -24.94
C GLU A 411 -2.35 8.02 -24.25
N PRO A 412 -3.39 7.57 -25.01
CA PRO A 412 -4.67 7.17 -24.42
C PRO A 412 -4.50 5.95 -23.51
N GLY A 413 -4.92 6.05 -22.24
CA GLY A 413 -4.79 5.00 -21.21
C GLY A 413 -4.07 5.45 -19.93
N THR A 414 -3.48 6.63 -19.98
CA THR A 414 -2.73 7.31 -18.89
C THR A 414 -3.59 8.02 -17.84
N THR A 415 -4.92 7.81 -17.83
CA THR A 415 -5.88 8.41 -16.87
C THR A 415 -5.72 7.87 -15.44
N ALA A 416 -4.57 8.12 -14.82
CA ALA A 416 -4.32 7.86 -13.41
C ALA A 416 -4.65 9.11 -12.60
N ASP A 417 -5.16 8.92 -11.38
CA ASP A 417 -5.35 10.01 -10.43
C ASP A 417 -4.00 10.63 -10.03
N ARG A 418 -2.94 9.81 -10.08
CA ARG A 418 -1.56 10.21 -9.83
C ARG A 418 -0.61 9.54 -10.80
N TYR A 419 0.15 10.36 -11.53
CA TYR A 419 1.25 9.91 -12.38
C TYR A 419 2.58 10.23 -11.70
N VAL A 420 3.48 9.24 -11.67
CA VAL A 420 4.81 9.35 -11.06
C VAL A 420 5.86 8.86 -12.05
N LEU A 421 7.01 9.53 -12.08
CA LEU A 421 8.18 9.03 -12.79
C LEU A 421 9.14 8.44 -11.76
N ALA A 422 9.66 7.24 -12.03
CA ALA A 422 10.70 6.66 -11.21
C ALA A 422 11.90 7.61 -11.11
N HIS A 423 12.46 7.70 -9.91
CA HIS A 423 13.75 8.36 -9.69
C HIS A 423 14.84 7.31 -9.84
N LEU A 424 15.81 7.56 -10.73
CA LEU A 424 16.89 6.61 -11.00
C LEU A 424 17.67 6.28 -9.72
N ALA A 425 18.13 5.04 -9.63
CA ALA A 425 18.96 4.59 -8.54
C ALA A 425 20.23 5.46 -8.44
N PRO A 426 20.57 6.03 -7.26
CA PRO A 426 21.78 6.81 -7.14
C PRO A 426 23.02 5.93 -7.41
N PRO A 427 24.08 6.46 -8.04
CA PRO A 427 25.27 5.69 -8.42
C PRO A 427 26.19 5.44 -7.20
N VAL A 428 25.64 4.77 -6.19
CA VAL A 428 26.29 4.39 -4.92
C VAL A 428 25.82 3.00 -4.53
N ARG A 429 26.56 2.35 -3.62
CA ARG A 429 26.23 0.99 -3.19
C ARG A 429 25.05 0.96 -2.22
N THR A 430 24.90 1.97 -1.36
CA THR A 430 23.92 1.96 -0.28
C THR A 430 23.15 3.28 -0.18
N TRP A 431 21.94 3.20 0.36
CA TRP A 431 21.09 4.37 0.61
C TRP A 431 21.68 5.26 1.71
N SER A 432 22.37 4.69 2.71
CA SER A 432 23.17 5.46 3.66
C SER A 432 24.23 6.31 2.97
N ASP A 433 24.96 5.75 1.99
CA ASP A 433 25.97 6.50 1.22
C ASP A 433 25.30 7.59 0.37
N ALA A 434 24.14 7.31 -0.22
CA ALA A 434 23.36 8.29 -0.97
C ALA A 434 22.97 9.48 -0.09
N LEU A 435 22.45 9.21 1.12
CA LEU A 435 22.10 10.24 2.10
C LEU A 435 23.32 11.00 2.62
N ALA A 436 24.45 10.32 2.83
CA ALA A 436 25.70 10.94 3.29
C ALA A 436 26.23 11.95 2.26
N ARG A 437 26.08 11.68 0.96
CA ARG A 437 26.45 12.62 -0.12
C ARG A 437 25.61 13.89 -0.14
N LEU A 438 24.39 13.84 0.37
CA LEU A 438 23.51 15.02 0.53
C LEU A 438 23.87 15.84 1.79
N GLY A 439 24.81 15.36 2.61
CA GLY A 439 25.16 15.92 3.92
C GLY A 439 26.16 17.06 3.86
N GLY A 440 25.66 18.29 4.03
CA GLY A 440 26.46 19.45 4.39
C GLY A 440 25.72 20.77 4.17
N GLN A 441 25.04 21.29 5.21
CA GLN A 441 25.01 22.74 5.56
C GLN A 441 23.99 23.13 6.66
N THR A 442 23.03 22.29 7.05
CA THR A 442 21.95 22.70 7.97
C THR A 442 21.65 21.67 9.05
N ARG A 443 21.49 22.14 10.29
CA ARG A 443 20.96 21.36 11.41
C ARG A 443 19.46 21.13 11.14
N ARG A 444 19.09 19.91 10.75
CA ARG A 444 17.70 19.54 10.43
C ARG A 444 16.99 18.92 11.64
N ASP A 445 15.69 19.13 11.72
CA ASP A 445 14.85 18.33 12.61
C ASP A 445 14.93 16.85 12.19
N PRO A 446 14.85 15.92 13.16
CA PRO A 446 14.87 14.49 12.86
C PRO A 446 13.65 14.10 12.03
N ASP A 447 13.86 13.16 11.10
CA ASP A 447 12.77 12.56 10.33
C ASP A 447 11.71 11.97 11.26
N ARG A 448 10.43 12.22 10.96
CA ARG A 448 9.31 11.64 11.68
C ARG A 448 8.93 10.30 11.05
N ASP A 449 8.85 9.26 11.87
CA ASP A 449 8.38 7.94 11.44
C ASP A 449 6.86 7.94 11.29
N LEU A 450 6.38 7.74 10.05
CA LEU A 450 4.96 7.62 9.71
C LEU A 450 4.54 6.18 9.46
N GLY A 451 5.43 5.20 9.58
CA GLY A 451 5.14 3.79 9.30
C GLY A 451 4.01 3.23 10.16
N HIS A 452 3.86 3.72 11.39
CA HIS A 452 2.76 3.35 12.30
C HIS A 452 1.36 3.71 11.76
N LEU A 453 1.25 4.68 10.86
CA LEU A 453 -0.02 5.02 10.21
C LEU A 453 -0.44 3.93 9.22
N LEU A 454 0.51 3.22 8.61
CA LEU A 454 0.26 2.11 7.71
C LEU A 454 0.50 0.79 8.43
N GLY A 455 -0.40 0.44 9.36
CA GLY A 455 -0.25 -0.73 10.23
C GLY A 455 -0.15 -2.11 9.56
N PHE A 456 -0.19 -2.18 8.22
CA PHE A 456 0.03 -3.39 7.43
C PHE A 456 1.46 -3.56 6.90
N LEU A 457 2.33 -2.55 7.11
CA LEU A 457 3.71 -2.58 6.64
C LEU A 457 4.54 -3.65 7.37
N ASP A 458 4.21 -3.96 8.63
CA ASP A 458 4.85 -5.00 9.44
C ASP A 458 6.40 -4.94 9.49
N GLY A 459 6.98 -3.75 9.27
CA GLY A 459 8.43 -3.54 9.20
C GLY A 459 9.10 -3.88 7.86
N GLU A 460 8.33 -4.28 6.86
CA GLU A 460 8.81 -4.67 5.51
C GLU A 460 9.05 -3.47 4.58
N ALA A 461 8.47 -2.31 4.92
CA ALA A 461 8.78 -1.03 4.31
C ALA A 461 8.63 0.09 5.34
N TYR A 462 9.18 1.25 5.01
CA TYR A 462 9.29 2.40 5.90
C TYR A 462 8.67 3.62 5.24
N VAL A 463 8.02 4.45 6.04
CA VAL A 463 7.55 5.76 5.61
C VAL A 463 8.03 6.80 6.61
N VAL A 464 8.67 7.83 6.11
CA VAL A 464 9.18 8.93 6.93
C VAL A 464 8.71 10.26 6.36
N ALA A 465 8.68 11.27 7.22
CA ALA A 465 8.50 12.65 6.81
C ALA A 465 9.69 13.50 7.24
N THR A 466 10.14 14.36 6.32
CA THR A 466 11.26 15.29 6.53
C THR A 466 10.72 16.72 6.36
N PRO A 467 11.14 17.69 7.18
CA PRO A 467 10.80 19.08 6.96
C PRO A 467 11.36 19.57 5.62
N GLY A 468 10.62 20.44 4.95
CA GLY A 468 11.15 21.31 3.92
C GLY A 468 12.16 22.26 4.54
N GLU A 469 13.22 22.56 3.81
CA GLU A 469 14.08 23.67 4.19
C GLU A 469 13.39 24.95 3.76
N LEU A 470 13.01 25.77 4.74
CA LEU A 470 12.60 27.16 4.48
C LEU A 470 13.82 27.90 3.90
N PRO A 471 13.64 28.69 2.82
CA PRO A 471 14.70 29.51 2.25
C PRO A 471 15.26 30.54 3.24
#